data_AF-A0A967TVJ7-F1
#
_entry.id   AF-A0A967TVJ7-F1
#
_cell.length_a   1.000
_cell.length_b   1.000
_cell.length_c   1.000
_cell.angle_alpha   90.00
_cell.angle_beta   90.00
_cell.angle_gamma   90.00
#
_symmetry.space_group_name_H-M   'P 1'
#
loop_
_entity.id
_entity.type
_entity.pdbx_description
1 polymer ?
#
loop_
_entity_poly.entity_id
_entity_poly.type
_entity_poly.pdbx_seq_one_letter_code
_entity_poly.pdbx_strand_id
1 'polypeptide(L)' 'MSSNPLLSDQQDSQGCFHCGEPVPQGLDFKVIIDGEPRAMCCPGCQAVARTIVDSG' A
#
# COMPACT_ATOMS: atom_id res chain seq x y z
N MET A 1 -12.91 33.49 -4.88
CA MET A 1 -13.42 32.42 -4.00
C MET A 1 -14.00 31.34 -4.87
N SER A 2 -13.17 30.37 -5.27
CA SER A 2 -13.59 29.20 -6.06
C SER A 2 -12.91 27.99 -5.45
N SER A 3 -13.36 27.63 -4.25
CA SER A 3 -13.03 26.36 -3.63
C SER A 3 -13.75 25.29 -4.44
N ASN A 4 -13.05 24.63 -5.36
CA ASN A 4 -13.57 23.51 -6.12
C ASN A 4 -13.51 22.27 -5.20
N PRO A 5 -14.63 21.79 -4.63
CA PRO A 5 -14.63 20.68 -3.70
C PRO A 5 -15.03 19.41 -4.46
N LEU A 6 -14.13 18.92 -5.32
CA LEU A 6 -14.33 17.66 -6.04
C LEU A 6 -13.02 16.89 -6.08
N LEU A 7 -12.57 16.47 -4.91
CA LEU A 7 -11.73 15.27 -4.83
C LEU A 7 -12.41 14.34 -3.81
N SER A 8 -13.54 13.77 -4.22
CA SER A 8 -14.15 12.60 -3.58
C SER A 8 -13.35 11.33 -3.91
N ASP A 9 -12.03 11.39 -3.76
CA ASP A 9 -11.15 10.22 -3.90
C ASP A 9 -11.16 9.42 -2.59
N GLN A 10 -12.38 9.06 -2.16
CA GLN A 10 -12.61 8.05 -1.15
C GLN A 10 -12.42 6.67 -1.80
N GLN A 11 -11.30 6.47 -2.48
CA GLN A 11 -10.94 5.17 -3.01
C GLN A 11 -10.31 4.38 -1.88
N ASP A 12 -11.07 3.40 -1.39
CA ASP A 12 -10.71 2.34 -0.44
C ASP A 12 -9.56 1.48 -1.00
N SER A 13 -8.44 2.16 -1.22
CA SER A 13 -7.18 1.63 -1.70
C SER A 13 -6.46 1.24 -0.44
N GLN A 14 -6.51 -0.04 -0.07
CA GLN A 14 -5.75 -0.61 1.06
C GLN A 14 -4.39 0.10 1.14
N GLY A 15 -4.13 0.82 2.23
CA GLY A 15 -2.91 1.61 2.35
C GLY A 15 -1.67 0.71 2.29
N CYS A 16 -0.62 1.18 1.65
CA CYS A 16 0.64 0.47 1.61
C CYS A 16 1.16 0.30 3.04
N PHE A 17 1.45 -0.94 3.42
CA PHE A 17 1.90 -1.23 4.79
C PHE A 17 3.27 -0.63 5.12
N HIS A 18 4.03 -0.21 4.10
CA HIS A 18 5.36 0.39 4.28
C HIS A 18 5.33 1.92 4.39
N CYS A 19 4.67 2.61 3.46
CA CYS A 19 4.70 4.08 3.37
C CYS A 19 3.35 4.75 3.69
N GLY A 20 2.27 3.98 3.81
CA GLY A 20 0.92 4.51 4.06
C GLY A 20 0.21 5.11 2.83
N GLU A 21 0.87 5.18 1.68
CA GLU A 21 0.28 5.66 0.42
C GLU A 21 -0.81 4.70 -0.09
N PRO A 22 -1.83 5.20 -0.82
CA PRO A 22 -2.86 4.35 -1.40
C PRO A 22 -2.26 3.33 -2.37
N VAL A 23 -2.64 2.06 -2.25
CA VAL A 23 -2.22 1.02 -3.20
C VAL A 23 -3.06 1.14 -4.47
N PRO A 24 -2.43 1.41 -5.63
CA PRO A 24 -3.15 1.50 -6.90
C PRO A 24 -3.91 0.21 -7.19
N GLN A 25 -5.17 0.32 -7.60
CA GLN A 25 -5.94 -0.82 -8.06
C GLN A 25 -5.30 -1.42 -9.32
N GLY A 26 -5.13 -2.75 -9.33
CA GLY A 26 -4.47 -3.47 -10.42
C GLY A 26 -3.01 -3.84 -10.14
N LEU A 27 -2.47 -3.48 -8.98
CA LEU A 27 -1.18 -3.97 -8.50
C LEU A 27 -1.38 -5.02 -7.39
N ASP A 28 -0.84 -6.21 -7.61
CA ASP A 28 -0.90 -7.34 -6.65
C ASP A 28 0.41 -7.50 -5.86
N PHE A 29 1.01 -6.39 -5.41
CA PHE A 29 2.18 -6.46 -4.54
C PHE A 29 1.75 -6.72 -3.10
N LYS A 30 2.08 -7.91 -2.59
CA LYS A 30 1.68 -8.38 -1.25
C LYS A 30 2.86 -9.05 -0.56
N VAL A 31 2.97 -8.89 0.76
CA VAL A 31 3.93 -9.63 1.60
C VAL A 31 3.17 -10.28 2.74
N ILE A 32 3.49 -11.54 3.04
CA ILE A 32 2.95 -12.22 4.22
C ILE A 32 3.73 -11.73 5.44
N ILE A 33 3.06 -11.04 6.36
CA ILE A 33 3.63 -10.55 7.62
C ILE A 33 2.81 -11.19 8.74
N ASP A 34 3.45 -11.93 9.64
CA ASP A 34 2.78 -12.68 10.73
C ASP A 34 1.67 -13.63 10.26
N GLY A 35 1.80 -14.18 9.04
CA GLY A 35 0.79 -15.06 8.43
C GLY A 35 -0.33 -14.32 7.68
N GLU A 36 -0.35 -12.99 7.72
CA GLU A 36 -1.38 -12.17 7.07
C GLU A 36 -0.85 -11.44 5.81
N PRO A 37 -1.59 -11.45 4.68
CA PRO A 37 -1.18 -10.73 3.48
C PRO A 37 -1.34 -9.21 3.66
N ARG A 38 -0.23 -8.47 3.50
CA ARG A 38 -0.18 -7.01 3.54
C ARG A 38 0.11 -6.42 2.17
N ALA A 39 -0.74 -5.49 1.72
CA ALA A 39 -0.63 -4.83 0.42
C ALA A 39 0.49 -3.78 0.38
N MET A 40 1.09 -3.60 -0.80
CA MET A 40 2.21 -2.70 -1.06
C MET A 40 1.93 -1.86 -2.30
N CYS A 41 2.34 -0.59 -2.30
CA CYS A 41 2.10 0.29 -3.46
C CYS A 41 3.04 0.03 -4.64
N CYS A 42 4.19 -0.63 -4.41
CA CYS A 42 5.21 -0.86 -5.44
C CYS A 42 6.12 -2.05 -5.07
N PRO A 43 6.87 -2.63 -6.04
CA PRO A 43 7.79 -3.73 -5.77
C PRO A 43 8.95 -3.34 -4.85
N GLY A 44 9.30 -2.05 -4.76
CA GLY A 44 10.30 -1.55 -3.81
C GLY A 44 9.83 -1.69 -2.36
N CYS A 45 8.60 -1.26 -2.06
CA CYS A 45 7.99 -1.44 -0.73
C CYS A 45 7.85 -2.93 -0.38
N GLN A 46 7.48 -3.75 -1.36
CA GLN A 46 7.42 -5.20 -1.19
C GLN A 46 8.78 -5.80 -0.84
N ALA A 47 9.84 -5.43 -1.54
CA ALA A 47 11.19 -5.95 -1.29
C ALA A 47 11.70 -5.58 0.11
N VAL A 48 11.48 -4.34 0.55
CA VAL A 48 11.86 -3.88 1.90
C VAL A 48 11.06 -4.64 2.95
N ALA A 49 9.73 -4.69 2.83
CA ALA A 49 8.87 -5.40 3.77
C ALA A 49 9.21 -6.90 3.82
N ARG A 50 9.49 -7.53 2.67
CA ARG A 50 9.90 -8.93 2.58
C ARG A 50 11.24 -9.18 3.28
N THR A 51 12.22 -8.29 3.08
CA THR A 51 13.53 -8.39 3.74
C THR A 51 13.40 -8.32 5.26
N ILE A 52 12.52 -7.45 5.77
CA ILE A 52 12.27 -7.33 7.22
C ILE A 52 11.67 -8.65 7.76
N VAL A 53 10.69 -9.23 7.06
CA VAL A 53 10.08 -10.51 7.46
C VAL A 53 11.05 -11.68 7.37
N ASP A 54 11.83 -11.76 6.29
CA ASP A 54 12.78 -12.86 6.07
C ASP A 54 14.00 -12.78 7.00
N SER A 55 14.32 -11.58 7.53
CA SER A 55 15.44 -11.37 8.48
C SER A 55 15.01 -11.48 9.94
N GLY A 56 13.71 -11.63 10.21
CA GLY A 56 13.12 -11.73 11.55
C GLY A 56 13.14 -13.13 12.15
#